data_AF-A0A935ES80-F1
#
_entry.id   AF-A0A935ES80-F1
#
_cell.length_a   1.000
_cell.length_b   1.000
_cell.length_c   1.000
_cell.angle_alpha   90.00
_cell.angle_beta   90.00
_cell.angle_gamma   90.00
#
_symmetry.space_group_name_H-M   'P 1'
#
loop_
_entity.id
_entity.type
_entity.pdbx_description
1 polymer ?
#
loop_
_entity_poly.entity_id
_entity_poly.type
_entity_poly.pdbx_seq_one_letter_code
_entity_poly.pdbx_strand_id
1 'polypeptide(L)'
;MKAPEYLALNPMGKVPTLVHGDTVITETPAILAYLADAFPEAGLAPPPAERGAYYRWLFFAAGPMEVGYRTSRITTSSSSGS
;
A
#
# COMPACT_ATOMS: atom_id res chain seq x y z
N MET A 1 5.50 19.17 1.95
CA MET A 1 4.43 19.10 2.97
C MET A 1 3.24 18.39 2.32
N LYS A 2 2.57 17.45 2.99
CA LYS A 2 1.42 16.76 2.38
C LYS A 2 0.19 17.67 2.37
N ALA A 3 -0.63 17.59 1.32
CA ALA A 3 -1.84 18.40 1.20
C ALA A 3 -2.81 18.06 2.36
N PRO A 4 -3.45 19.06 3.00
CA PRO A 4 -4.39 18.85 4.11
C PRO A 4 -5.52 17.88 3.74
N GLU A 5 -6.01 17.98 2.51
CA GLU A 5 -7.04 17.09 1.93
C GLU A 5 -6.60 15.62 1.89
N TYR A 6 -5.31 15.37 1.59
CA TYR A 6 -4.77 14.01 1.59
C TYR A 6 -4.60 13.46 3.02
N LEU A 7 -4.23 14.31 3.97
CA LEU A 7 -4.11 13.93 5.38
C LEU A 7 -5.47 13.64 6.02
N ALA A 8 -6.55 14.29 5.54
CA ALA A 8 -7.91 13.97 5.95
C ALA A 8 -8.33 12.56 5.49
N LEU A 9 -7.83 12.09 4.35
CA LEU A 9 -8.10 10.74 3.82
C LEU A 9 -7.20 9.67 4.44
N ASN A 10 -5.90 9.95 4.54
CA ASN A 10 -4.94 9.08 5.19
C ASN A 10 -4.11 9.89 6.20
N PRO A 11 -4.46 9.83 7.50
CA PRO A 11 -3.74 10.53 8.56
C PRO A 11 -2.28 10.11 8.69
N MET A 12 -1.92 8.89 8.25
CA MET A 12 -0.51 8.46 8.20
C MET A 12 0.27 9.20 7.11
N GLY A 13 -0.43 9.87 6.19
CA GLY A 13 0.16 10.56 5.07
C GLY A 13 1.05 9.63 4.27
N LYS A 14 0.61 8.41 3.97
CA LYS A 14 1.35 7.45 3.13
C LYS A 14 0.55 7.13 1.86
N VAL A 15 1.26 6.93 0.76
CA VAL A 15 0.68 6.36 -0.49
C VAL A 15 1.01 4.87 -0.53
N PRO A 16 0.20 4.02 -1.16
CA PRO A 16 -1.07 4.34 -1.86
C PRO A 16 -2.28 4.51 -0.92
N THR A 17 -3.33 5.15 -1.43
CA THR A 17 -4.67 5.26 -0.78
C THR A 17 -5.72 5.24 -1.91
N LEU A 18 -6.71 4.36 -1.79
CA LEU A 18 -7.83 4.23 -2.72
C LEU A 18 -9.08 4.86 -2.11
N VAL A 19 -9.79 5.66 -2.90
CA VAL A 19 -11.13 6.14 -2.57
C VAL A 19 -12.09 5.57 -3.60
N HIS A 20 -13.07 4.78 -3.16
CA HIS A 20 -14.14 4.24 -4.01
C HIS A 20 -15.49 4.53 -3.35
N GLY A 21 -16.22 5.51 -3.90
CA GLY A 21 -17.41 6.07 -3.25
C GLY A 21 -17.04 6.69 -1.90
N ASP A 22 -17.75 6.31 -0.84
CA ASP A 22 -17.49 6.76 0.53
C ASP A 22 -16.44 5.90 1.26
N THR A 23 -15.89 4.88 0.61
CA THR A 23 -14.91 3.98 1.22
C THR A 23 -13.49 4.43 0.92
N VAL A 24 -12.70 4.63 1.98
CA VAL A 24 -11.27 4.91 1.89
C VAL A 24 -10.49 3.68 2.34
N ILE A 25 -9.61 3.16 1.48
CA ILE A 25 -8.77 1.99 1.77
C ILE A 25 -7.30 2.40 1.69
N THR A 26 -6.56 2.10 2.75
CA THR A 26 -5.10 2.25 2.85
C THR A 26 -4.46 0.87 2.88
N GLU A 27 -3.14 0.79 2.67
CA GLU A 27 -2.36 -0.44 2.51
C GLU A 27 -2.53 -1.13 1.15
N THR A 28 -1.41 -1.34 0.45
CA THR A 28 -1.39 -1.99 -0.87
C THR A 28 -2.11 -3.34 -0.93
N PRO A 29 -1.88 -4.32 -0.01
CA PRO A 29 -2.57 -5.60 -0.10
C PRO A 29 -4.09 -5.48 0.12
N ALA A 30 -4.53 -4.53 0.95
CA ALA A 30 -5.95 -4.28 1.17
C ALA A 30 -6.62 -3.65 -0.05
N ILE A 31 -5.95 -2.69 -0.70
CA ILE A 31 -6.41 -2.08 -1.96
C ILE A 31 -6.56 -3.16 -3.05
N LEU A 32 -5.57 -4.03 -3.21
CA LEU A 32 -5.61 -5.09 -4.22
C LEU A 32 -6.70 -6.12 -3.96
N ALA A 33 -6.88 -6.53 -2.69
CA ALA A 33 -7.96 -7.44 -2.32
C ALA A 33 -9.34 -6.80 -2.57
N TYR A 34 -9.52 -5.53 -2.19
CA TYR A 34 -10.76 -4.79 -2.41
C TYR A 34 -11.11 -4.68 -3.90
N LEU A 35 -10.15 -4.34 -4.75
CA LEU A 35 -10.38 -4.25 -6.19
C LEU A 35 -10.76 -5.61 -6.78
N ALA A 36 -10.16 -6.71 -6.30
CA ALA A 36 -10.50 -8.04 -6.77
C ALA A 36 -11.93 -8.48 -6.37
N ASP A 37 -12.42 -8.02 -5.23
CA ASP A 37 -13.78 -8.30 -4.77
C ASP A 37 -14.82 -7.35 -5.38
N ALA A 38 -14.46 -6.09 -5.63
CA ALA A 38 -15.35 -5.08 -6.23
C ALA A 38 -15.56 -5.29 -7.75
N PHE A 39 -14.58 -5.89 -8.43
CA PHE A 39 -14.59 -6.13 -9.87
C PHE A 39 -14.28 -7.60 -10.19
N PRO A 40 -15.17 -8.55 -9.83
CA PRO A 40 -14.92 -9.98 -10.01
C PRO A 40 -14.72 -10.38 -11.48
N GLU A 41 -15.32 -9.64 -12.42
CA GLU A 41 -15.18 -9.84 -13.86
C GLU A 41 -13.76 -9.60 -14.38
N ALA A 42 -12.94 -8.83 -13.65
CA ALA A 42 -11.56 -8.57 -14.02
C ALA A 42 -10.62 -9.77 -13.73
N GLY A 43 -11.10 -10.80 -13.02
CA GLY A 43 -10.33 -12.02 -12.75
C GLY A 43 -9.07 -11.79 -11.92
N LEU A 44 -9.07 -10.77 -11.05
CA LEU A 44 -7.89 -10.33 -10.30
C LEU A 44 -7.51 -11.23 -9.12
N ALA A 45 -8.43 -12.09 -8.67
CA ALA A 45 -8.18 -13.05 -7.61
C ALA A 45 -8.70 -14.44 -8.00
N PRO A 46 -8.04 -15.52 -7.53
CA PRO A 46 -8.55 -16.86 -7.69
C PRO A 46 -9.86 -17.06 -6.89
N PRO A 47 -10.61 -18.14 -7.16
CA PRO A 47 -11.80 -18.50 -6.40
C PRO A 47 -11.53 -18.54 -4.90
N PRO A 48 -12.51 -18.20 -4.03
CA PRO A 48 -12.31 -18.11 -2.58
C PRO A 48 -11.62 -19.32 -1.94
N ALA A 49 -11.93 -20.53 -2.42
CA ALA A 49 -11.35 -21.78 -1.93
C ALA A 49 -9.83 -21.89 -2.14
N GLU A 50 -9.28 -21.14 -3.11
CA GLU A 50 -7.87 -21.22 -3.52
C GLU A 50 -7.07 -19.95 -3.13
N ARG A 51 -7.69 -19.02 -2.41
CA ARG A 51 -7.06 -17.73 -2.06
C ARG A 51 -5.91 -17.84 -1.05
N GLY A 52 -5.65 -19.00 -0.46
CA GLY A 52 -4.56 -19.20 0.50
C GLY A 52 -3.18 -18.79 -0.05
N ALA A 53 -2.83 -19.22 -1.26
CA ALA A 53 -1.57 -18.84 -1.90
C ALA A 53 -1.56 -17.36 -2.32
N TYR A 54 -2.70 -16.83 -2.76
CA TYR A 54 -2.90 -15.43 -3.14
C TYR A 54 -2.66 -14.49 -1.94
N TYR A 55 -3.31 -14.75 -0.81
CA TYR A 55 -3.11 -13.97 0.42
C TYR A 55 -1.67 -14.07 0.91
N ARG A 56 -1.08 -15.27 0.89
CA ARG A 56 0.33 -15.43 1.27
C ARG A 56 1.23 -14.46 0.50
N TRP A 57 1.07 -14.35 -0.82
CA TRP A 57 1.91 -13.46 -1.64
C TRP A 57 1.58 -11.97 -1.47
N LEU A 58 0.30 -11.61 -1.32
CA LEU A 58 -0.11 -10.23 -1.02
C LEU A 58 0.55 -9.72 0.27
N PHE A 59 0.52 -10.52 1.34
CA PHE A 59 1.04 -10.11 2.64
C PHE A 59 2.54 -10.35 2.79
N PHE A 60 3.12 -11.30 2.05
CA PHE A 60 4.57 -11.47 1.98
C PHE A 60 5.26 -10.23 1.40
N ALA A 61 4.68 -9.62 0.36
CA ALA A 61 5.19 -8.39 -0.24
C ALA A 61 5.09 -7.16 0.70
N ALA A 62 4.11 -7.16 1.62
CA ALA A 62 3.89 -6.04 2.55
C ALA A 62 4.89 -5.99 3.73
N GLY A 63 5.65 -7.06 3.98
CA GLY A 63 6.61 -7.10 5.08
C GLY A 63 8.00 -6.52 4.73
N PRO A 64 8.92 -7.29 4.12
CA PRO A 64 10.31 -6.87 3.94
C PRO A 64 10.50 -5.68 2.97
N MET A 65 9.59 -5.50 2.00
CA MET A 65 9.75 -4.44 0.98
C MET A 65 9.46 -3.04 1.51
N GLU A 66 8.52 -2.88 2.46
CA GLU A 66 8.24 -1.56 3.04
C GLU A 66 9.40 -1.06 3.91
N VAL A 67 10.09 -1.96 4.62
CA VAL A 67 11.29 -1.63 5.43
C VAL A 67 12.48 -1.23 4.54
N GLY A 68 12.65 -1.88 3.38
CA GLY A 68 13.71 -1.56 2.42
C GLY A 68 13.59 -0.15 1.82
N TYR A 69 12.38 0.30 1.47
CA TYR A 69 12.18 1.65 0.91
C TYR A 69 12.34 2.76 1.96
N ARG A 70 11.96 2.50 3.22
CA ARG A 70 11.99 3.51 4.28
C ARG A 70 13.42 3.83 4.76
N THR A 71 14.36 2.90 4.55
CA THR A 71 15.74 3.00 5.04
C THR A 71 16.68 3.77 4.10
N SER A 72 16.33 3.95 2.82
CA SER A 72 17.21 4.62 1.84
C SER A 72 17.23 6.16 1.91
N ARG A 73 16.47 6.79 2.83
CA ARG A 73 16.42 8.26 2.98
C ARG A 73 17.23 8.85 4.14
N ILE A 74 18.01 8.06 4.89
CA ILE A 74 18.73 8.57 6.06
C ILE A 74 20.25 8.79 5.83
N THR A 75 20.85 8.30 4.73
CA THR A 75 22.28 8.55 4.48
C THR A 75 22.50 9.67 3.49
N THR A 76 22.31 10.91 3.93
CA THR A 76 23.04 12.05 3.36
C THR A 76 23.51 12.92 4.51
N SER A 77 24.43 12.39 5.31
CA SER A 77 25.21 13.22 6.23
C SER A 77 26.19 14.04 5.40
N SER A 78 25.96 15.34 5.42
CA SER A 78 26.83 16.40 4.94
C SER A 78 28.27 16.22 5.43
N SER A 79 29.24 16.22 4.51
CA SER A 79 30.60 16.63 4.81
C SER A 79 30.95 17.83 3.94
N SER A 80 30.83 19.03 4.51
CA SER A 80 31.40 20.27 3.96
C SER A 80 32.05 21.07 5.09
N GLY A 81 33.34 21.39 4.89
CA GLY A 81 34.15 22.29 5.71
C GLY A 81 35.17 21.53 6.57
N SER A 82 36.47 21.79 6.52
CA SER A 82 37.30 22.78 5.82
C SER A 82 38.73 22.24 5.74
#